data_AF-A0A836S894-F1
#
_entry.id   AF-A0A836S894-F1
#
_cell.length_a   1.000
_cell.length_b   1.000
_cell.length_c   1.000
_cell.angle_alpha   90.00
_cell.angle_beta   90.00
_cell.angle_gamma   90.00
#
_symmetry.space_group_name_H-M   'P 1'
#
loop_
_entity.id
_entity.type
_entity.pdbx_description
1 polymer ?
#
loop_
_entity_poly.entity_id
_entity_poly.type
_entity_poly.pdbx_seq_one_letter_code
_entity_poly.pdbx_strand_id
1 'polypeptide(L)'
;MKAKLDKKSQEILGVDDLVIIVEKVDDVALLIGQMMKMGLQEVRDKHIPRHWKQRELSWGWTAVIWLAYILSEGDHRNISVRSYITGMQNTLSQVTGQKIEPLDFTDDRLGCLLKSLSKSKYWHKIEKEMNEKTIKIYRLKENKTLYSVMLRLFQATIK
;
A
#
# COMPACT_ATOMS: atom_id res chain seq x y z
N MET A 1 6.69 -21.85 7.80
CA MET A 1 7.03 -23.06 7.03
C MET A 1 8.35 -23.59 7.59
N LYS A 2 8.40 -24.77 8.23
CA LYS A 2 9.63 -25.29 8.85
C LYS A 2 10.50 -25.96 7.78
N ALA A 3 11.66 -25.39 7.47
CA ALA A 3 12.68 -26.07 6.69
C ALA A 3 13.40 -27.08 7.60
N LYS A 4 13.66 -28.30 7.13
CA LYS A 4 14.44 -29.31 7.89
C LYS A 4 15.91 -29.21 7.49
N LEU A 5 16.77 -28.86 8.45
CA LEU A 5 18.22 -28.88 8.31
C LEU A 5 18.77 -30.32 8.37
N ASP A 6 19.96 -30.54 7.81
CA ASP A 6 20.67 -31.82 7.86
C ASP A 6 21.17 -32.14 9.28
N LYS A 7 21.41 -33.44 9.55
CA LYS A 7 21.76 -33.94 10.89
C LYS A 7 23.02 -33.31 11.50
N LYS A 8 24.00 -32.92 10.68
CA LYS A 8 25.26 -32.34 11.16
C LYS A 8 25.06 -30.88 11.60
N SER A 9 24.17 -30.16 10.91
CA SER A 9 23.76 -28.80 11.26
C SER A 9 22.91 -28.76 12.55
N GLN A 10 22.13 -29.81 12.83
CA GLN A 10 21.30 -29.91 14.04
C GLN A 10 22.12 -30.11 15.34
N GLU A 11 23.28 -30.78 15.27
CA GLU A 11 24.16 -30.99 16.44
C GLU A 11 24.93 -29.72 16.85
N ILE A 12 25.15 -28.79 15.93
CA ILE A 12 25.90 -27.55 16.19
C ILE A 12 25.00 -26.42 16.70
N LEU A 13 23.73 -26.38 16.25
CA LEU A 13 22.87 -25.19 16.39
C LEU A 13 21.78 -25.28 17.46
N GLY A 14 21.62 -26.42 18.15
CA GLY A 14 20.75 -26.52 19.33
C GLY A 14 19.28 -26.23 19.08
N VAL A 15 18.53 -27.23 18.60
CA VAL A 15 17.07 -27.52 18.65
C VAL A 15 16.02 -26.41 18.35
N ASP A 16 16.27 -25.13 18.54
CA ASP A 16 15.37 -24.05 18.15
C ASP A 16 16.01 -23.22 17.04
N ASP A 17 15.62 -23.52 15.80
CA ASP A 17 15.95 -22.69 14.62
C ASP A 17 15.34 -21.30 14.81
N LEU A 18 16.11 -20.37 15.40
CA LEU A 18 15.76 -18.96 15.43
C LEU A 18 15.89 -18.40 14.01
N VAL A 19 14.77 -18.35 13.28
CA VAL A 19 14.71 -17.74 11.95
C VAL A 19 14.67 -16.22 12.11
N ILE A 20 15.83 -15.56 11.93
CA ILE A 20 15.92 -14.10 11.86
C ILE A 20 15.64 -13.68 10.41
N ILE A 21 14.55 -12.94 10.20
CA ILE A 21 14.21 -12.31 8.92
C ILE A 21 14.62 -10.85 9.00
N VAL A 22 15.52 -10.42 8.11
CA VAL A 22 15.93 -9.02 7.99
C VAL A 22 15.36 -8.47 6.70
N GLU A 23 14.46 -7.50 6.81
CA GLU A 23 13.91 -6.75 5.68
C GLU A 23 14.19 -5.26 5.89
N LYS A 24 14.52 -4.56 4.82
CA LYS A 24 14.76 -3.11 4.86
C LYS A 24 13.42 -2.39 4.72
N VAL A 25 13.06 -1.57 5.71
CA VAL A 25 11.74 -0.91 5.74
C VAL A 25 11.74 0.43 4.99
N ASP A 26 12.84 1.19 5.08
CA ASP A 26 12.96 2.54 4.50
C ASP A 26 11.72 3.43 4.75
N ASP A 27 11.18 4.10 3.74
CA ASP A 27 10.07 5.05 3.82
C ASP A 27 8.69 4.42 3.50
N VAL A 28 8.64 3.19 2.98
CA VAL A 28 7.39 2.57 2.50
C VAL A 28 6.35 2.42 3.60
N ALA A 29 6.75 2.11 4.84
CA ALA A 29 5.84 2.00 5.96
C ALA A 29 5.19 3.37 6.28
N LEU A 30 5.96 4.45 6.18
CA LEU A 30 5.47 5.81 6.36
C LEU A 30 4.51 6.19 5.22
N LEU A 31 4.86 5.88 3.97
CA LEU A 31 4.04 6.15 2.80
C LEU A 31 2.69 5.41 2.86
N ILE A 32 2.70 4.12 3.20
CA ILE A 32 1.49 3.32 3.37
C ILE A 32 0.66 3.88 4.52
N GLY A 33 1.26 4.13 5.69
CA GLY A 33 0.57 4.71 6.84
C GLY A 33 -0.07 6.06 6.53
N GLN A 34 0.59 6.90 5.73
CA GLN A 34 0.03 8.17 5.29
C GLN A 34 -1.15 7.99 4.32
N MET A 35 -1.04 7.06 3.36
CA MET A 35 -2.14 6.77 2.43
C MET A 35 -3.36 6.15 3.12
N MET A 36 -3.15 5.36 4.18
CA MET A 36 -4.22 4.88 5.06
C MET A 36 -4.90 6.05 5.78
N LYS A 37 -4.15 6.99 6.36
CA LYS A 37 -4.72 8.19 6.98
C LYS A 37 -5.53 9.05 6.01
N MET A 38 -5.14 9.07 4.73
CA MET A 38 -5.87 9.76 3.67
C MET A 38 -7.13 9.01 3.21
N GLY A 39 -7.31 7.75 3.61
CA GLY A 39 -8.42 6.90 3.22
C GLY A 39 -8.29 6.32 1.81
N LEU A 40 -7.08 6.28 1.24
CA LEU A 40 -6.86 5.95 -0.18
C LEU A 40 -7.27 4.51 -0.51
N GLN A 41 -6.97 3.57 0.40
CA GLN A 41 -7.32 2.16 0.23
C GLN A 41 -8.84 1.98 0.24
N GLU A 42 -9.51 2.54 1.25
CA GLU A 42 -10.95 2.38 1.47
C GLU A 42 -11.78 3.02 0.35
N VAL A 43 -11.40 4.22 -0.10
CA VAL A 43 -12.10 4.89 -1.21
C VAL A 43 -11.98 4.07 -2.49
N ARG A 44 -10.81 3.50 -2.77
CA ARG A 44 -10.62 2.67 -3.95
C ARG A 44 -11.45 1.38 -3.88
N ASP A 45 -11.42 0.69 -2.76
CA ASP A 45 -12.20 -0.56 -2.59
C ASP A 45 -13.71 -0.33 -2.63
N LYS A 46 -14.18 0.85 -2.21
CA LYS A 46 -15.59 1.22 -2.29
C LYS A 46 -16.06 1.41 -3.73
N HIS A 47 -15.22 2.00 -4.60
CA HIS A 47 -15.64 2.39 -5.95
C HIS A 47 -15.20 1.43 -7.04
N ILE A 48 -14.16 0.63 -6.81
CA ILE A 48 -13.71 -0.41 -7.75
C ILE A 48 -14.36 -1.73 -7.36
N PRO A 49 -15.27 -2.28 -8.19
CA PRO A 49 -15.98 -3.51 -7.83
C PRO A 49 -15.02 -4.68 -7.70
N ARG A 50 -15.30 -5.56 -6.74
CA ARG A 50 -14.60 -6.83 -6.60
C ARG A 50 -14.91 -7.70 -7.83
N HIS A 51 -13.88 -8.19 -8.50
CA HIS A 51 -14.06 -9.12 -9.61
C HIS A 51 -14.01 -10.57 -9.09
N TRP A 52 -14.71 -11.51 -9.74
CA TRP A 52 -14.78 -12.89 -9.27
C TRP A 52 -13.44 -13.64 -9.32
N LYS A 53 -12.55 -13.28 -10.25
CA LYS A 53 -11.15 -13.77 -10.31
C LYS A 53 -10.18 -13.04 -9.38
N GLN A 54 -10.66 -12.13 -8.54
CA GLN A 54 -9.77 -11.34 -7.70
C GLN A 54 -9.16 -12.20 -6.60
N ARG A 55 -7.84 -12.06 -6.41
CA ARG A 55 -7.09 -12.64 -5.30
C ARG A 55 -7.56 -12.08 -3.95
N GLU A 56 -7.04 -12.61 -2.86
CA GLU A 56 -7.44 -12.21 -1.51
C GLU A 56 -7.21 -10.71 -1.26
N LEU A 57 -6.07 -10.18 -1.73
CA LEU A 57 -5.73 -8.77 -1.60
C LEU A 57 -6.74 -7.88 -2.35
N SER A 58 -7.14 -6.76 -1.77
CA SER A 58 -8.08 -5.84 -2.39
C SER A 58 -7.45 -4.97 -3.49
N TRP A 59 -8.26 -4.29 -4.30
CA TRP A 59 -7.75 -3.36 -5.32
C TRP A 59 -7.16 -2.10 -4.69
N GLY A 60 -7.77 -1.64 -3.60
CA GLY A 60 -7.27 -0.55 -2.77
C GLY A 60 -5.90 -0.87 -2.18
N TRP A 61 -5.71 -2.06 -1.61
CA TRP A 61 -4.42 -2.49 -1.08
C TRP A 61 -3.37 -2.66 -2.16
N THR A 62 -3.72 -3.29 -3.29
CA THR A 62 -2.82 -3.41 -4.44
C THR A 62 -2.35 -2.03 -4.90
N ALA A 63 -3.26 -1.06 -4.98
CA ALA A 63 -2.95 0.30 -5.37
C ALA A 63 -2.08 1.05 -4.37
N VAL A 64 -2.39 0.96 -3.08
CA VAL A 64 -1.63 1.66 -2.02
C VAL A 64 -0.21 1.13 -1.95
N ILE A 65 -0.02 -0.19 -1.98
CA ILE A 65 1.32 -0.79 -1.92
C ILE A 65 2.10 -0.46 -3.19
N TRP A 66 1.47 -0.54 -4.37
CA TRP A 66 2.15 -0.21 -5.62
C TRP A 66 2.51 1.27 -5.73
N LEU A 67 1.64 2.17 -5.26
CA LEU A 67 1.95 3.60 -5.21
C LEU A 67 3.07 3.90 -4.20
N ALA A 68 3.09 3.23 -3.04
CA ALA A 68 4.18 3.36 -2.07
C ALA A 68 5.52 2.95 -2.69
N TYR A 69 5.53 1.82 -3.40
CA TYR A 69 6.69 1.35 -4.15
C TYR A 69 7.18 2.37 -5.19
N ILE A 70 6.27 2.91 -6.02
CA ILE A 70 6.63 3.92 -7.03
C ILE A 70 7.25 5.17 -6.38
N LEU A 71 6.73 5.60 -5.23
CA LEU A 71 7.22 6.77 -4.52
C LEU A 71 8.57 6.53 -3.80
N SER A 72 8.77 5.34 -3.23
CA SER A 72 10.02 4.91 -2.58
C SER A 72 11.15 4.72 -3.58
N GLU A 73 10.91 3.94 -4.63
CA GLU A 73 11.96 3.51 -5.56
C GLU A 73 12.11 4.43 -6.78
N GLY A 74 11.12 5.29 -7.04
CA GLY A 74 11.06 6.07 -8.29
C GLY A 74 10.89 5.21 -9.55
N ASP A 75 10.56 3.93 -9.39
CA ASP A 75 10.42 2.96 -10.48
C ASP A 75 8.95 2.49 -10.57
N HIS A 76 8.41 2.48 -11.78
CA HIS A 76 7.04 2.05 -12.06
C HIS A 76 6.98 0.67 -12.75
N ARG A 77 8.13 0.09 -13.11
CA ARG A 77 8.22 -1.16 -13.86
C ARG A 77 7.75 -2.35 -13.03
N ASN A 78 7.03 -3.26 -13.70
CA ASN A 78 6.42 -4.42 -13.07
C ASN A 78 7.44 -5.41 -12.47
N ILE A 79 8.51 -5.70 -13.21
CA ILE A 79 9.51 -6.68 -12.79
C ILE A 79 10.19 -6.26 -11.48
N SER A 80 10.42 -4.96 -11.33
CA SER A 80 11.05 -4.36 -10.15
C SER A 80 10.12 -4.44 -8.93
N VAL A 81 8.81 -4.16 -9.08
CA VAL A 81 7.88 -4.27 -7.94
C VAL A 81 7.77 -5.69 -7.41
N ARG A 82 7.74 -6.73 -8.26
CA ARG A 82 7.65 -8.12 -7.76
C ARG A 82 8.88 -8.54 -6.98
N SER A 83 10.07 -8.12 -7.43
CA SER A 83 11.33 -8.36 -6.70
C SER A 83 11.30 -7.66 -5.34
N TYR A 84 10.88 -6.39 -5.32
CA TYR A 84 10.72 -5.59 -4.11
C TYR A 84 9.75 -6.23 -3.10
N ILE A 85 8.55 -6.62 -3.54
CA ILE A 85 7.56 -7.28 -2.68
C ILE A 85 8.12 -8.58 -2.11
N THR A 86 8.93 -9.32 -2.87
CA THR A 86 9.55 -10.57 -2.41
C THR A 86 10.52 -10.34 -1.24
N GLY A 87 11.25 -9.23 -1.24
CA GLY A 87 12.17 -8.87 -0.16
C GLY A 87 11.54 -8.18 1.06
N MET A 88 10.24 -7.89 1.03
CA MET A 88 9.54 -7.11 2.07
C MET A 88 8.17 -7.68 2.45
N GLN A 89 7.92 -8.96 2.16
CA GLN A 89 6.59 -9.57 2.36
C GLN A 89 6.14 -9.47 3.82
N ASN A 90 7.05 -9.70 4.76
CA ASN A 90 6.72 -9.71 6.18
C ASN A 90 6.39 -8.29 6.67
N THR A 91 7.20 -7.30 6.30
CA THR A 91 7.00 -5.89 6.61
C THR A 91 5.67 -5.39 6.05
N LEU A 92 5.41 -5.64 4.76
CA LEU A 92 4.17 -5.20 4.13
C LEU A 92 2.95 -5.90 4.74
N SER A 93 3.06 -7.18 5.07
CA SER A 93 1.97 -7.90 5.73
C SER A 93 1.67 -7.35 7.12
N GLN A 94 2.70 -7.00 7.89
CA GLN A 94 2.52 -6.40 9.21
C GLN A 94 1.96 -4.97 9.15
N VAL A 95 2.47 -4.13 8.25
CA VAL A 95 2.01 -2.74 8.10
C VAL A 95 0.57 -2.68 7.61
N THR A 96 0.17 -3.58 6.71
CA THR A 96 -1.18 -3.57 6.12
C THR A 96 -2.18 -4.46 6.86
N GLY A 97 -1.71 -5.38 7.71
CA GLY A 97 -2.53 -6.44 8.31
C GLY A 97 -3.10 -7.41 7.28
N GLN A 98 -2.57 -7.44 6.05
CA GLN A 98 -3.01 -8.31 4.96
C GLN A 98 -1.96 -9.37 4.68
N LYS A 99 -2.39 -10.52 4.14
CA LYS A 99 -1.45 -11.47 3.54
C LYS A 99 -1.00 -10.94 2.17
N ILE A 100 0.29 -10.67 2.02
CA ILE A 100 0.86 -10.15 0.77
C ILE A 100 1.67 -11.23 0.07
N GLU A 101 1.36 -11.52 -1.19
CA GLU A 101 2.15 -12.43 -2.04
C GLU A 101 2.68 -11.69 -3.29
N PRO A 102 3.88 -12.02 -3.83
CA PRO A 102 4.38 -11.39 -5.06
C PRO A 102 3.48 -11.62 -6.29
N LEU A 103 2.62 -12.63 -6.25
CA LEU A 103 1.58 -12.89 -7.25
C LEU A 103 0.44 -11.86 -7.22
N ASP A 104 0.35 -11.07 -6.15
CA ASP A 104 -0.58 -9.96 -6.04
C ASP A 104 -0.17 -8.75 -6.90
N PHE A 105 1.05 -8.75 -7.45
CA PHE A 105 1.61 -7.64 -8.25
C PHE A 105 2.05 -8.10 -9.65
N THR A 106 1.33 -9.05 -10.24
CA THR A 106 1.55 -9.45 -11.64
C THR A 106 1.12 -8.36 -12.61
N ASP A 107 1.71 -8.38 -13.82
CA ASP A 107 1.39 -7.42 -14.88
C ASP A 107 -0.07 -7.40 -15.27
N ASP A 108 -0.67 -8.58 -15.46
CA ASP A 108 -2.11 -8.69 -15.74
C ASP A 108 -2.97 -8.02 -14.65
N ARG A 109 -2.56 -8.15 -13.39
CA ARG A 109 -3.30 -7.59 -12.26
C ARG A 109 -3.16 -6.07 -12.19
N LEU A 110 -1.94 -5.54 -12.33
CA LEU A 110 -1.72 -4.10 -12.38
C LEU A 110 -2.40 -3.46 -13.60
N GLY A 111 -2.37 -4.14 -14.75
CA GLY A 111 -3.11 -3.74 -15.95
C GLY A 111 -4.62 -3.67 -15.72
N CYS A 112 -5.20 -4.65 -15.02
CA CYS A 112 -6.63 -4.62 -14.64
C CYS A 112 -6.96 -3.46 -13.71
N LEU A 113 -6.08 -3.16 -12.74
CA LEU A 113 -6.22 -2.03 -11.84
C LEU A 113 -6.20 -0.70 -12.63
N LEU A 114 -5.20 -0.50 -13.50
CA LEU A 114 -5.09 0.68 -14.36
C LEU A 114 -6.30 0.84 -15.29
N LYS A 115 -6.78 -0.25 -15.90
CA LYS A 115 -7.98 -0.26 -16.74
C LYS A 115 -9.25 0.11 -15.97
N SER A 116 -9.28 -0.15 -14.67
CA SER A 116 -10.39 0.29 -13.81
C SER A 116 -10.26 1.77 -13.50
N LEU A 117 -9.05 2.25 -13.19
CA LEU A 117 -8.78 3.67 -12.92
C LEU A 117 -8.96 4.56 -14.16
N SER A 118 -8.76 4.05 -15.38
CA SER A 118 -8.95 4.81 -16.61
C SER A 118 -10.43 5.06 -16.97
N LYS A 119 -11.37 4.36 -16.31
CA LYS A 119 -12.81 4.53 -16.57
C LYS A 119 -13.36 5.67 -15.72
N SER A 120 -13.87 6.72 -16.37
CA SER A 120 -14.49 7.89 -15.73
C SER A 120 -15.56 7.54 -14.68
N LYS A 121 -16.34 6.47 -14.92
CA LYS A 121 -17.36 5.96 -13.98
C LYS A 121 -16.78 5.63 -12.58
N TYR A 122 -15.56 5.12 -12.52
CA TYR A 122 -14.88 4.80 -11.28
C TYR A 122 -14.02 5.98 -10.82
N TRP A 123 -13.25 6.58 -11.73
CA TRP A 123 -12.33 7.68 -11.42
C TRP A 123 -13.03 8.88 -10.77
N HIS A 124 -14.12 9.40 -11.35
CA HIS A 124 -14.78 10.59 -10.81
C HIS A 124 -15.32 10.40 -9.39
N LYS A 125 -15.78 9.19 -9.05
CA LYS A 125 -16.25 8.89 -7.70
C LYS A 125 -15.10 8.82 -6.70
N ILE A 126 -14.00 8.18 -7.10
CA ILE A 126 -12.76 8.10 -6.30
C ILE A 126 -12.21 9.50 -6.07
N GLU A 127 -12.05 10.29 -7.13
CA GLU A 127 -11.55 11.67 -7.08
C GLU A 127 -12.40 12.55 -6.17
N LYS A 128 -13.73 12.53 -6.34
CA LYS A 128 -14.64 13.31 -5.51
C LYS A 128 -14.49 12.97 -4.02
N GLU A 129 -14.56 11.68 -3.66
CA GLU A 129 -14.49 11.27 -2.26
C GLU A 129 -13.09 11.48 -1.66
N MET A 130 -12.03 11.29 -2.44
CA MET A 130 -10.66 11.62 -2.00
C MET A 130 -10.51 13.11 -1.74
N ASN A 131 -11.03 13.96 -2.62
CA ASN A 131 -10.97 15.42 -2.46
C ASN A 131 -11.73 15.88 -1.22
N GLU A 132 -12.93 15.34 -0.96
CA GLU A 132 -13.70 15.62 0.25
C GLU A 132 -12.96 15.23 1.54
N LYS A 133 -12.13 14.17 1.51
CA LYS A 133 -11.35 13.72 2.66
C LYS A 133 -10.07 14.52 2.88
N THR A 134 -9.40 14.91 1.79
CA THR A 134 -8.03 15.42 1.81
C THR A 134 -7.92 16.94 1.66
N ILE A 135 -8.89 17.60 1.00
CA ILE A 135 -8.87 19.03 0.75
C ILE A 135 -9.76 19.73 1.78
N LYS A 136 -9.23 20.79 2.40
CA LYS A 136 -9.99 21.68 3.29
C LYS A 136 -10.01 23.09 2.71
N ILE A 137 -11.20 23.69 2.65
CA ILE A 137 -11.35 25.09 2.29
C ILE A 137 -11.33 25.91 3.58
N TYR A 138 -10.26 26.68 3.76
CA TYR A 138 -10.17 27.62 4.88
C TYR A 138 -10.63 29.00 4.42
N ARG A 139 -11.58 29.59 5.13
CA ARG A 139 -11.93 31.00 4.97
C ARG A 139 -10.97 31.83 5.82
N LEU A 140 -10.01 32.48 5.19
CA LEU A 140 -9.15 33.45 5.88
C LEU A 140 -9.93 34.76 6.09
N LYS A 141 -9.70 35.44 7.22
CA LYS A 141 -10.27 36.79 7.44
C LYS A 141 -9.63 37.74 6.41
N GLU A 142 -10.49 38.57 5.83
CA GLU A 142 -10.26 39.44 4.65
C GLU A 142 -10.34 38.75 3.28
N ASN A 143 -11.59 38.55 2.81
CA ASN A 143 -12.03 38.48 1.40
C ASN A 143 -11.11 37.83 0.35
N LYS A 144 -10.35 36.80 0.71
CA LYS A 144 -9.56 35.99 -0.23
C LYS A 144 -9.75 34.51 0.10
N THR A 145 -10.37 33.77 -0.83
CA THR A 145 -10.41 32.31 -0.79
C THR A 145 -9.16 31.80 -1.52
N LEU A 146 -8.25 31.12 -0.82
CA LEU A 146 -7.17 30.38 -1.44
C LEU A 146 -7.45 28.88 -1.35
N TYR A 147 -7.22 28.16 -2.45
CA TYR A 147 -7.21 26.70 -2.44
C TYR A 147 -5.89 26.23 -1.83
N SER A 148 -5.90 25.73 -0.59
CA SER A 148 -4.73 25.05 -0.02
C SER A 148 -5.00 23.54 0.05
N VAL A 149 -4.20 22.74 -0.64
CA VAL A 149 -4.14 21.28 -0.43
C VAL A 149 -3.24 21.05 0.79
N MET A 150 -3.77 21.27 1.99
CA MET A 150 -3.06 20.96 3.22
C MET A 150 -3.39 19.52 3.60
N LEU A 151 -2.44 18.61 3.38
CA LEU A 151 -2.49 17.26 3.94
C LEU A 151 -2.79 17.37 5.44
N ARG A 152 -3.83 16.67 5.93
CA ARG A 152 -4.11 16.55 7.37
C ARG A 152 -2.90 15.91 8.05
N LEU A 153 -1.97 16.70 8.58
CA LEU A 153 -0.83 16.13 9.29
C LEU A 153 -0.55 16.68 10.68
N PHE A 154 -1.21 17.73 11.19
CA PHE A 154 -0.76 18.30 12.47
C PHE A 154 -1.80 18.88 13.44
N GLN A 155 -3.07 18.50 13.38
CA GLN A 155 -4.09 19.05 14.32
C GLN A 155 -4.85 18.03 15.18
N ALA A 156 -4.48 16.75 15.17
CA ALA A 156 -5.22 15.73 15.93
C ALA A 156 -4.41 14.99 17.02
N THR A 157 -3.25 15.52 17.44
CA THR A 157 -2.44 14.89 18.51
C THR A 157 -1.94 15.90 19.56
N ILE A 158 -2.81 16.84 19.96
CA ILE A 158 -2.72 17.48 21.28
C ILE A 158 -4.14 17.56 21.85
N LYS A 159 -4.59 16.46 22.44
CA LYS A 159 -5.47 16.40 23.61
C LYS A 159 -5.20 15.09 24.34
#